data_AF-A0A928VKS0-F1
#
_entry.id   AF-A0A928VKS0-F1
#
_cell.length_a   1.000
_cell.length_b   1.000
_cell.length_c   1.000
_cell.angle_alpha   90.00
_cell.angle_beta   90.00
_cell.angle_gamma   90.00
#
_symmetry.space_group_name_H-M   'P 1'
#
loop_
_entity.id
_entity.type
_entity.pdbx_description
1 polymer ?
#
loop_
_entity_poly.entity_id
_entity_poly.type
_entity_poly.pdbx_seq_one_letter_code
_entity_poly.pdbx_strand_id
1 'polypeptide(L)'
;MTIATQRKLPISWHVVALIGAVHVGALMAFLPGNFRWSGLALAIVLHWVTGGLGITLGWHRLVSHRSFQVPKWLEYFFVFCGTLSMQGGPTWWVGLHRHHHLYSDQNVDQHDSNKGFWWSHMGWMLHEVPALKDIARYTKDIANDPVYRFFDNYFLPLQIALGLVLYLIGGWPFVLWGIFVRLVLVYHCTWLVNSATHMFGYKSHESHDNSRNCWWVALLTYGEGWHNNHHAFQYSARHGLKWWEFDMTWIMIRTLQACGLAKKVKLPMADSSR
;
A
#
# COMPACT_ATOMS: atom_id res chain seq x y z
N MET A 1 -27.98 -22.07 18.72
CA MET A 1 -26.76 -21.27 18.59
C MET A 1 -25.63 -22.20 18.14
N THR A 2 -25.35 -22.25 16.85
CA THR A 2 -24.16 -22.95 16.34
C THR A 2 -22.97 -22.06 16.66
N ILE A 3 -22.15 -22.47 17.63
CA ILE A 3 -20.84 -21.86 17.86
C ILE A 3 -20.06 -22.13 16.58
N ALA A 4 -20.01 -21.15 15.67
CA ALA A 4 -19.13 -21.20 14.53
C ALA A 4 -17.71 -21.21 15.09
N THR A 5 -17.12 -22.40 15.18
CA THR A 5 -15.72 -22.56 15.50
C THR A 5 -14.95 -21.76 14.46
N GLN A 6 -14.41 -20.59 14.85
CA GLN A 6 -13.53 -19.85 13.99
C GLN A 6 -12.37 -20.78 13.62
N ARG A 7 -12.35 -21.21 12.36
CA ARG A 7 -11.30 -22.08 11.85
C ARG A 7 -10.00 -21.28 11.94
N LYS A 8 -9.12 -21.68 12.86
CA LYS A 8 -7.77 -21.09 12.96
C LYS A 8 -7.11 -21.25 11.59
N LEU A 9 -6.72 -20.13 10.99
CA LEU A 9 -6.01 -20.14 9.71
C LEU A 9 -4.61 -20.74 9.93
N PRO A 10 -4.06 -21.53 8.99
CA PRO A 10 -2.69 -22.01 9.08
C PRO A 10 -1.68 -20.85 9.05
N ILE A 11 -0.53 -21.03 9.71
CA ILE A 11 0.56 -20.05 9.69
C ILE A 11 1.33 -20.15 8.38
N SER A 12 1.59 -19.00 7.77
CA SER A 12 2.37 -18.87 6.54
C SER A 12 3.86 -18.69 6.87
N TRP A 13 4.55 -19.77 7.19
CA TRP A 13 5.95 -19.72 7.67
C TRP A 13 6.93 -19.02 6.73
N HIS A 14 6.69 -19.08 5.41
CA HIS A 14 7.53 -18.37 4.44
C HIS A 14 7.36 -16.84 4.52
N VAL A 15 6.13 -16.36 4.76
CA VAL A 15 5.87 -14.93 5.01
C VAL A 15 6.45 -14.50 6.35
N VAL A 16 6.28 -15.32 7.40
CA VAL A 16 6.89 -15.05 8.71
C VAL A 16 8.41 -14.90 8.59
N ALA A 17 9.06 -15.84 7.91
CA ALA A 17 10.51 -15.80 7.69
C ALA A 17 10.94 -14.58 6.89
N LEU A 18 10.23 -14.24 5.80
CA LEU A 18 10.54 -13.08 4.96
C LEU A 18 10.39 -11.77 5.73
N ILE A 19 9.26 -11.55 6.40
CA ILE A 19 9.01 -10.35 7.22
C ILE A 19 10.06 -10.27 8.33
N GLY A 20 10.32 -11.37 9.05
CA GLY A 20 11.34 -11.42 10.10
C GLY A 20 12.73 -11.05 9.59
N ALA A 21 13.16 -11.63 8.45
CA ALA A 21 14.45 -11.33 7.84
C ALA A 21 14.58 -9.85 7.44
N VAL A 22 13.52 -9.23 6.90
CA VAL A 22 13.54 -7.81 6.55
C VAL A 22 13.72 -6.93 7.79
N HIS A 23 13.03 -7.24 8.88
CA HIS A 23 13.13 -6.48 10.13
C HIS A 23 14.50 -6.66 10.79
N VAL A 24 15.02 -7.89 10.83
CA VAL A 24 16.38 -8.15 11.34
C VAL A 24 17.41 -7.39 10.51
N GLY A 25 17.29 -7.41 9.17
CA GLY A 25 18.17 -6.64 8.28
C GLY A 25 18.08 -5.13 8.53
N ALA A 26 16.90 -4.59 8.82
CA ALA A 26 16.75 -3.17 9.14
C ALA A 26 17.45 -2.80 10.46
N LEU A 27 17.40 -3.69 11.47
CA LEU A 27 18.12 -3.49 12.73
C LEU A 27 19.64 -3.44 12.53
N MET A 28 20.19 -4.16 11.55
CA MET A 28 21.62 -4.12 11.24
C MET A 28 22.10 -2.73 10.78
N ALA A 29 21.19 -1.86 10.30
CA ALA A 29 21.51 -0.49 9.91
C ALA A 29 22.01 0.38 11.06
N PHE A 30 21.67 0.00 12.31
CA PHE A 30 22.04 0.73 13.53
C PHE A 30 23.34 0.22 14.17
N LEU A 31 23.98 -0.81 13.59
CA LEU A 31 25.30 -1.23 14.04
C LEU A 31 26.38 -0.20 13.64
N PRO A 32 27.46 -0.07 14.43
CA PRO A 32 28.57 0.83 14.11
C PRO A 32 29.11 0.58 12.70
N GLY A 33 29.27 1.65 11.91
CA GLY A 33 29.76 1.60 10.53
C GLY A 33 28.67 1.48 9.45
N ASN A 34 27.42 1.16 9.81
CA ASN A 34 26.32 1.00 8.86
C ASN A 34 25.45 2.26 8.68
N PHE A 35 25.62 3.29 9.52
CA PHE A 35 24.95 4.57 9.38
C PHE A 35 25.71 5.52 8.44
N ARG A 36 25.02 6.06 7.44
CA ARG A 36 25.50 7.17 6.61
C ARG A 36 24.33 8.11 6.26
N TRP A 37 24.57 9.42 6.32
CA TRP A 37 23.57 10.43 5.93
C TRP A 37 23.05 10.24 4.51
N SER A 38 23.93 9.86 3.57
CA SER A 38 23.53 9.54 2.19
C SER A 38 22.66 8.30 2.09
N GLY A 39 22.89 7.29 2.95
CA GLY A 39 22.03 6.11 3.06
C GLY A 39 20.65 6.47 3.60
N LEU A 40 20.58 7.29 4.64
CA LEU A 40 19.32 7.81 5.17
C LEU A 40 18.55 8.62 4.11
N ALA A 41 19.21 9.55 3.42
CA ALA A 41 18.59 10.33 2.34
C ALA A 41 18.05 9.44 1.22
N LEU A 42 18.83 8.43 0.82
CA LEU A 42 18.39 7.41 -0.14
C LEU A 42 17.14 6.67 0.34
N ALA A 43 17.10 6.25 1.62
CA ALA A 43 15.95 5.56 2.18
C ALA A 43 14.69 6.43 2.12
N ILE A 44 14.79 7.73 2.43
CA ILE A 44 13.66 8.69 2.35
C ILE A 44 13.17 8.84 0.90
N VAL A 45 14.09 8.98 -0.05
CA VAL A 45 13.75 9.09 -1.48
C VAL A 45 13.08 7.80 -1.96
N LEU A 46 13.66 6.64 -1.67
CA LEU A 46 13.08 5.36 -2.06
C LEU A 46 11.76 5.08 -1.34
N HIS A 47 11.57 5.54 -0.10
CA HIS A 47 10.29 5.45 0.59
C HIS A 47 9.21 6.24 -0.15
N TRP A 48 9.50 7.46 -0.61
CA TRP A 48 8.56 8.23 -1.43
C TRP A 48 8.32 7.60 -2.81
N VAL A 49 9.36 7.07 -3.45
CA VAL A 49 9.22 6.38 -4.74
C VAL A 49 8.33 5.14 -4.60
N THR A 50 8.56 4.28 -3.62
CA THR A 50 7.82 3.01 -3.53
C THR A 50 6.50 3.13 -2.78
N GLY A 51 6.44 3.96 -1.74
CA GLY A 51 5.21 4.25 -1.02
C GLY A 51 4.33 5.26 -1.76
N GLY A 52 4.84 6.47 -1.97
CA GLY A 52 4.10 7.57 -2.61
C GLY A 52 3.75 7.28 -4.07
N LEU A 53 4.74 7.20 -4.97
CA LEU A 53 4.47 6.94 -6.39
C LEU A 53 3.96 5.52 -6.63
N GLY A 54 4.55 4.54 -5.95
CA GLY A 54 4.27 3.13 -6.14
C GLY A 54 2.92 2.69 -5.59
N ILE A 55 2.80 2.62 -4.27
CA ILE A 55 1.59 2.12 -3.60
C ILE A 55 0.44 3.13 -3.75
N THR A 56 0.61 4.37 -3.29
CA THR A 56 -0.55 5.29 -3.17
C THR A 56 -1.04 5.78 -4.53
N LEU A 57 -0.15 6.30 -5.38
CA LEU A 57 -0.54 6.79 -6.70
C LEU A 57 -0.80 5.63 -7.67
N GLY A 58 0.15 4.69 -7.78
CA GLY A 58 0.12 3.60 -8.75
C GLY A 58 -0.86 2.50 -8.40
N TRP A 59 -0.55 1.68 -7.40
CA TRP A 59 -1.34 0.50 -7.11
C TRP A 59 -2.74 0.85 -6.59
N HIS A 60 -2.83 1.80 -5.67
CA HIS A 60 -4.08 2.15 -5.02
C HIS A 60 -5.00 2.99 -5.91
N ARG A 61 -4.68 4.27 -6.13
CA ARG A 61 -5.59 5.18 -6.82
C ARG A 61 -5.69 4.89 -8.33
N LEU A 62 -4.57 4.66 -9.00
CA LEU A 62 -4.56 4.41 -10.45
C LEU A 62 -5.08 3.02 -10.81
N VAL A 63 -4.52 1.94 -10.24
CA VAL A 63 -4.83 0.58 -10.70
C VAL A 63 -6.04 -0.03 -9.98
N SER A 64 -6.08 0.00 -8.64
CA SER A 64 -7.19 -0.59 -7.89
C SER A 64 -8.49 0.14 -8.14
N HIS A 65 -8.49 1.47 -8.05
CA HIS A 65 -9.72 2.28 -8.12
C HIS A 65 -10.01 2.88 -9.49
N ARG A 66 -9.04 2.89 -10.42
CA ARG A 66 -9.19 3.53 -11.73
C ARG A 66 -9.74 4.96 -11.58
N SER A 67 -9.22 5.70 -10.60
CA SER A 67 -9.71 7.03 -10.23
C SER A 67 -9.23 8.11 -11.21
N PHE A 68 -8.23 7.80 -12.02
CA PHE A 68 -7.77 8.57 -13.17
C PHE A 68 -7.12 7.63 -14.20
N GLN A 69 -6.74 8.18 -15.35
CA GLN A 69 -6.06 7.45 -16.42
C GLN A 69 -4.76 8.16 -16.79
N VAL A 70 -3.71 7.40 -17.08
CA VAL A 70 -2.44 7.88 -17.63
C VAL A 70 -2.04 7.06 -18.85
N PRO A 71 -1.09 7.51 -19.69
CA PRO A 71 -0.49 6.67 -20.71
C PRO A 71 0.05 5.37 -20.12
N LYS A 72 -0.07 4.26 -20.85
CA LYS A 72 0.23 2.92 -20.34
C LYS A 72 1.70 2.75 -19.87
N TRP A 73 2.65 3.41 -20.53
CA TRP A 73 4.05 3.40 -20.10
C TRP A 73 4.24 4.03 -18.71
N LEU A 74 3.46 5.05 -18.39
CA LEU A 74 3.53 5.75 -17.11
C LEU A 74 2.80 4.95 -16.01
N GLU A 75 1.69 4.28 -16.37
CA GLU A 75 1.07 3.28 -15.49
C GLU A 75 2.07 2.18 -15.12
N TYR A 76 2.78 1.60 -16.09
CA TYR A 76 3.80 0.59 -15.82
C TYR A 76 4.96 1.10 -14.96
N PHE A 77 5.39 2.35 -15.16
CA PHE A 77 6.40 2.98 -14.31
C PHE A 77 5.94 3.05 -12.85
N PHE A 78 4.71 3.52 -12.58
CA PHE A 78 4.19 3.57 -11.22
C PHE A 78 3.97 2.17 -10.64
N VAL A 79 3.52 1.21 -11.44
CA VAL A 79 3.39 -0.19 -11.02
C VAL A 79 4.75 -0.76 -10.63
N PHE A 80 5.80 -0.51 -11.42
CA PHE A 80 7.17 -0.91 -11.10
C PHE A 80 7.66 -0.31 -9.78
N CYS A 81 7.43 0.99 -9.55
CA CYS A 81 7.74 1.63 -8.27
C CYS A 81 7.03 0.94 -7.10
N GLY A 82 5.76 0.55 -7.28
CA GLY A 82 5.00 -0.21 -6.28
C GLY A 82 5.54 -1.62 -6.08
N THR A 83 5.99 -2.30 -7.14
CA THR A 83 6.62 -3.63 -7.06
C THR A 83 7.88 -3.59 -6.19
N LEU A 84 8.60 -2.47 -6.22
CA LEU A 84 9.74 -2.23 -5.34
C LEU A 84 9.37 -1.99 -3.86
N SER A 85 8.08 -2.03 -3.47
CA SER A 85 7.66 -2.06 -2.05
C SER A 85 7.68 -3.46 -1.44
N MET A 86 7.82 -4.52 -2.25
CA MET A 86 7.83 -5.91 -1.79
C MET A 86 6.60 -6.31 -0.95
N GLN A 87 5.40 -5.81 -1.28
CA GLN A 87 4.12 -6.22 -0.65
C GLN A 87 3.38 -7.28 -1.48
N GLY A 88 4.12 -8.23 -2.05
CA GLY A 88 3.60 -9.18 -3.05
C GLY A 88 3.58 -8.61 -4.46
N GLY A 89 2.99 -9.36 -5.39
CA GLY A 89 2.80 -8.94 -6.77
C GLY A 89 1.69 -7.88 -6.92
N PRO A 90 1.73 -7.01 -7.94
CA PRO A 90 0.70 -5.99 -8.15
C PRO A 90 -0.71 -6.59 -8.30
N THR A 91 -0.87 -7.72 -8.99
CA THR A 91 -2.19 -8.36 -9.15
C THR A 91 -2.70 -8.89 -7.81
N TRP A 92 -1.80 -9.45 -7.00
CA TRP A 92 -2.12 -9.90 -5.65
C TRP A 92 -2.60 -8.76 -4.76
N TRP A 93 -1.85 -7.66 -4.74
CA TRP A 93 -2.13 -6.48 -3.91
C TRP A 93 -3.44 -5.82 -4.32
N VAL A 94 -3.62 -5.57 -5.62
CA VAL A 94 -4.84 -4.96 -6.18
C VAL A 94 -6.06 -5.84 -5.93
N GLY A 95 -5.92 -7.16 -6.09
CA GLY A 95 -7.01 -8.11 -5.86
C GLY A 95 -7.48 -8.14 -4.41
N LEU A 96 -6.55 -8.22 -3.45
CA LEU A 96 -6.88 -8.17 -2.03
C LEU A 96 -7.45 -6.83 -1.60
N HIS A 97 -6.94 -5.74 -2.15
CA HIS A 97 -7.46 -4.39 -1.88
C HIS A 97 -8.90 -4.23 -2.36
N ARG A 98 -9.20 -4.68 -3.59
CA ARG A 98 -10.57 -4.70 -4.12
C ARG A 98 -11.49 -5.63 -3.33
N HIS A 99 -10.99 -6.77 -2.86
CA HIS A 99 -11.72 -7.67 -1.98
C HIS A 99 -12.05 -6.99 -0.65
N HIS A 100 -11.07 -6.31 -0.03
CA HIS A 100 -11.29 -5.54 1.20
C HIS A 100 -12.38 -4.48 1.02
N HIS A 101 -12.38 -3.70 -0.06
CA HIS A 101 -13.45 -2.70 -0.27
C HIS A 101 -14.87 -3.28 -0.37
N LEU A 102 -15.01 -4.53 -0.82
CA LEU A 102 -16.30 -5.22 -0.88
C LEU A 102 -16.76 -5.76 0.48
N TYR A 103 -15.80 -6.12 1.34
CA TYR A 103 -16.07 -6.88 2.56
C TYR A 103 -15.46 -6.25 3.82
N SER A 104 -15.09 -4.97 3.76
CA SER A 104 -14.33 -4.28 4.80
C SER A 104 -14.95 -4.50 6.16
N ASP A 105 -14.13 -4.92 7.13
CA ASP A 105 -14.55 -5.21 8.50
C ASP A 105 -15.64 -6.29 8.64
N GLN A 106 -15.75 -7.17 7.65
CA GLN A 106 -16.51 -8.42 7.73
C GLN A 106 -15.57 -9.59 7.93
N ASN A 107 -16.10 -10.73 8.38
CA ASN A 107 -15.30 -11.91 8.72
C ASN A 107 -14.42 -12.47 7.58
N VAL A 108 -14.84 -12.26 6.32
CA VAL A 108 -14.10 -12.67 5.11
C VAL A 108 -12.98 -11.72 4.72
N ASP A 109 -13.00 -10.46 5.20
CA ASP A 109 -11.88 -9.52 5.02
C ASP A 109 -10.64 -10.06 5.71
N GLN A 110 -9.56 -10.17 4.95
CA GLN A 110 -8.28 -10.67 5.43
C GLN A 110 -7.76 -9.86 6.62
N HIS A 111 -7.93 -8.53 6.59
CA HIS A 111 -7.44 -7.63 7.63
C HIS A 111 -8.57 -6.93 8.38
N ASP A 112 -9.68 -7.65 8.57
CA ASP A 112 -10.82 -7.27 9.42
C ASP A 112 -10.37 -6.64 10.74
N SER A 113 -10.67 -5.35 10.93
CA SER A 113 -10.23 -4.59 12.11
C SER A 113 -10.94 -5.01 13.39
N ASN A 114 -12.10 -5.70 13.30
CA ASN A 114 -12.80 -6.22 14.47
C ASN A 114 -12.02 -7.34 15.18
N LYS A 115 -11.03 -7.96 14.50
CA LYS A 115 -10.09 -8.92 15.10
C LYS A 115 -8.95 -8.23 15.87
N GLY A 116 -8.94 -6.90 15.91
CA GLY A 116 -8.03 -6.07 16.70
C GLY A 116 -6.89 -5.45 15.90
N PHE A 117 -6.22 -4.48 16.52
CA PHE A 117 -5.15 -3.68 15.90
C PHE A 117 -4.04 -4.55 15.32
N TRP A 118 -3.52 -5.51 16.10
CA TRP A 118 -2.39 -6.32 15.67
C TRP A 118 -2.76 -7.30 14.55
N TRP A 119 -4.01 -7.77 14.50
CA TRP A 119 -4.49 -8.60 13.41
C TRP A 119 -4.47 -7.82 12.10
N SER A 120 -5.17 -6.67 12.05
CA SER A 120 -5.28 -5.81 10.86
C SER A 120 -3.94 -5.19 10.45
N HIS A 121 -3.05 -4.92 11.41
CA HIS A 121 -1.73 -4.35 11.13
C HIS A 121 -0.78 -5.37 10.47
N MET A 122 -0.60 -6.55 11.06
CA MET A 122 0.37 -7.52 10.54
C MET A 122 -0.07 -8.98 10.68
N GLY A 123 -0.87 -9.31 11.70
CA GLY A 123 -1.23 -10.68 12.04
C GLY A 123 -1.88 -11.46 10.90
N TRP A 124 -2.71 -10.81 10.07
CA TRP A 124 -3.34 -11.45 8.93
C TRP A 124 -2.36 -11.99 7.89
N MET A 125 -1.25 -11.28 7.64
CA MET A 125 -0.22 -11.70 6.66
C MET A 125 0.57 -12.91 7.13
N LEU A 126 0.65 -13.13 8.44
CA LEU A 126 1.37 -14.27 9.02
C LEU A 126 0.58 -15.59 8.88
N HIS A 127 -0.63 -15.53 8.34
CA HIS A 127 -1.51 -16.67 8.11
C HIS A 127 -1.82 -16.84 6.62
N GLU A 128 -2.31 -18.01 6.24
CA GLU A 128 -2.89 -18.20 4.92
C GLU A 128 -4.10 -17.29 4.72
N VAL A 129 -4.19 -16.66 3.55
CA VAL A 129 -5.24 -15.70 3.22
C VAL A 129 -6.26 -16.37 2.28
N PRO A 130 -7.48 -16.69 2.75
CA PRO A 130 -8.46 -17.40 1.91
C PRO A 130 -8.89 -16.63 0.65
N ALA A 131 -8.96 -15.30 0.75
CA ALA A 131 -9.36 -14.41 -0.34
C ALA A 131 -8.45 -14.49 -1.59
N LEU A 132 -7.26 -15.09 -1.46
CA LEU A 132 -6.34 -15.29 -2.59
C LEU A 132 -6.95 -16.14 -3.71
N LYS A 133 -7.87 -17.04 -3.37
CA LYS A 133 -8.57 -17.89 -4.34
C LYS A 133 -9.43 -17.08 -5.31
N ASP A 134 -9.85 -15.88 -4.91
CA ASP A 134 -10.74 -15.02 -5.69
C ASP A 134 -10.01 -13.87 -6.40
N ILE A 135 -8.69 -13.71 -6.25
CA ILE A 135 -7.94 -12.59 -6.87
C ILE A 135 -8.19 -12.48 -8.37
N ALA A 136 -8.19 -13.61 -9.09
CA ALA A 136 -8.41 -13.62 -10.54
C ALA A 136 -9.79 -13.05 -10.93
N ARG A 137 -10.80 -13.19 -10.08
CA ARG A 137 -12.13 -12.60 -10.28
C ARG A 137 -12.07 -11.07 -10.17
N TYR A 138 -11.28 -10.54 -9.24
CA TYR A 138 -11.19 -9.10 -8.95
C TYR A 138 -10.19 -8.35 -9.82
N THR A 139 -9.39 -9.05 -10.63
CA THR A 139 -8.26 -8.44 -11.38
C THR A 139 -8.31 -8.72 -12.88
N LYS A 140 -9.48 -9.03 -13.43
CA LYS A 140 -9.66 -9.36 -14.86
C LYS A 140 -9.11 -8.29 -15.83
N ASP A 141 -9.07 -7.03 -15.39
CA ASP A 141 -8.52 -5.90 -16.17
C ASP A 141 -6.98 -5.87 -16.24
N ILE A 142 -6.27 -6.60 -15.39
CA ILE A 142 -4.79 -6.60 -15.34
C ILE A 142 -4.16 -8.01 -15.33
N ALA A 143 -4.89 -9.06 -14.95
CA ALA A 143 -4.33 -10.39 -14.70
C ALA A 143 -3.68 -11.04 -15.95
N ASN A 144 -4.15 -10.68 -17.14
CA ASN A 144 -3.61 -11.18 -18.41
C ASN A 144 -2.55 -10.25 -19.04
N ASP A 145 -2.28 -9.09 -18.43
CA ASP A 145 -1.28 -8.15 -18.94
C ASP A 145 0.14 -8.69 -18.66
N PRO A 146 0.99 -8.87 -19.68
CA PRO A 146 2.30 -9.50 -19.52
C PRO A 146 3.24 -8.69 -18.62
N VAL A 147 3.08 -7.37 -18.54
CA VAL A 147 3.92 -6.52 -17.67
C VAL A 147 3.53 -6.71 -16.21
N TYR A 148 2.23 -6.80 -15.91
CA TYR A 148 1.76 -7.11 -14.56
C TYR A 148 2.21 -8.51 -14.13
N ARG A 149 2.08 -9.51 -15.02
CA ARG A 149 2.57 -10.87 -14.74
C ARG A 149 4.08 -10.91 -14.52
N PHE A 150 4.86 -10.11 -15.26
CA PHE A 150 6.29 -9.99 -15.00
C PHE A 150 6.51 -9.47 -13.56
N PHE A 151 5.88 -8.38 -13.18
CA PHE A 151 6.04 -7.85 -11.82
C PHE A 151 5.51 -8.78 -10.72
N ASP A 152 4.45 -9.54 -10.96
CA ASP A 152 3.95 -10.56 -10.02
C ASP A 152 4.98 -11.66 -9.75
N ASN A 153 5.75 -12.07 -10.76
CA ASN A 153 6.72 -13.16 -10.64
C ASN A 153 8.11 -12.67 -10.19
N TYR A 154 8.47 -11.43 -10.53
CA TYR A 154 9.84 -10.92 -10.36
C TYR A 154 9.98 -9.87 -9.25
N PHE A 155 8.96 -9.58 -8.44
CA PHE A 155 9.08 -8.57 -7.37
C PHE A 155 10.24 -8.86 -6.40
N LEU A 156 10.49 -10.12 -6.01
CA LEU A 156 11.64 -10.50 -5.17
C LEU A 156 12.99 -10.37 -5.92
N PRO A 157 13.19 -10.96 -7.12
CA PRO A 157 14.38 -10.72 -7.92
C PRO A 157 14.70 -9.24 -8.16
N LEU A 158 13.69 -8.41 -8.38
CA LEU A 158 13.87 -6.96 -8.57
C LEU A 158 14.40 -6.27 -7.30
N GLN A 159 14.02 -6.73 -6.10
CA GLN A 159 14.61 -6.24 -4.85
C GLN A 159 16.08 -6.63 -4.72
N ILE A 160 16.43 -7.86 -5.09
CA ILE A 160 17.81 -8.34 -5.07
C ILE A 160 18.67 -7.52 -6.06
N ALA A 161 18.14 -7.29 -7.26
CA ALA A 161 18.80 -6.46 -8.27
C ALA A 161 19.01 -5.02 -7.78
N LEU A 162 17.98 -4.40 -7.17
CA LEU A 162 18.11 -3.08 -6.55
C LEU A 162 19.16 -3.10 -5.43
N GLY A 163 19.16 -4.11 -4.56
CA GLY A 163 20.14 -4.26 -3.50
C GLY A 163 21.57 -4.35 -4.02
N LEU A 164 21.80 -5.10 -5.11
CA LEU A 164 23.10 -5.19 -5.76
C LEU A 164 23.54 -3.82 -6.32
N VAL A 165 22.66 -3.10 -7.01
CA VAL A 165 22.96 -1.76 -7.51
C VAL A 165 23.32 -0.81 -6.36
N LEU A 166 22.54 -0.82 -5.28
CA LEU A 166 22.81 0.01 -4.11
C LEU A 166 24.13 -0.34 -3.43
N TYR A 167 24.47 -1.63 -3.36
CA TYR A 167 25.76 -2.09 -2.85
C TYR A 167 26.93 -1.56 -3.69
N LEU A 168 26.83 -1.60 -5.02
CA LEU A 168 27.86 -1.09 -5.91
C LEU A 168 28.05 0.43 -5.79
N ILE A 169 26.99 1.18 -5.45
CA ILE A 169 27.05 2.64 -5.30
C ILE A 169 27.61 3.08 -3.94
N GLY A 170 27.18 2.43 -2.85
CA GLY A 170 27.48 2.92 -1.50
C GLY A 170 27.71 1.85 -0.44
N GLY A 171 27.90 0.60 -0.85
CA GLY A 171 28.16 -0.55 0.01
C GLY A 171 26.97 -0.93 0.89
N TRP A 172 27.24 -1.67 1.96
CA TRP A 172 26.24 -2.13 2.92
C TRP A 172 25.35 -1.03 3.52
N PRO A 173 25.85 0.19 3.86
CA PRO A 173 24.97 1.26 4.32
C PRO A 173 23.83 1.56 3.34
N PHE A 174 24.09 1.57 2.03
CA PHE A 174 23.06 1.84 1.03
C PHE A 174 22.06 0.68 0.92
N VAL A 175 22.51 -0.56 1.07
CA VAL A 175 21.61 -1.74 1.08
C VAL A 175 20.74 -1.75 2.33
N LEU A 176 21.33 -1.56 3.51
CA LEU A 176 20.63 -1.60 4.79
C LEU A 176 19.58 -0.49 4.87
N TRP A 177 19.93 0.73 4.50
CA TRP A 177 19.01 1.85 4.51
C TRP A 177 18.02 1.82 3.33
N GLY A 178 18.54 1.61 2.12
CA GLY A 178 17.75 1.68 0.88
C GLY A 178 16.90 0.45 0.60
N ILE A 179 17.21 -0.73 1.16
CA ILE A 179 16.35 -1.91 1.10
C ILE A 179 15.64 -2.09 2.43
N PHE A 180 16.35 -2.47 3.48
CA PHE A 180 15.72 -3.03 4.68
C PHE A 180 14.98 -1.99 5.52
N VAL A 181 15.65 -0.90 5.94
CA VAL A 181 15.00 0.17 6.73
C VAL A 181 13.84 0.78 5.95
N ARG A 182 14.06 1.10 4.66
CA ARG A 182 13.02 1.64 3.79
C ARG A 182 11.82 0.69 3.67
N LEU A 183 12.02 -0.62 3.49
CA LEU A 183 10.93 -1.59 3.43
C LEU A 183 10.14 -1.66 4.74
N VAL A 184 10.82 -1.72 5.90
CA VAL A 184 10.16 -1.70 7.22
C VAL A 184 9.29 -0.44 7.38
N LEU A 185 9.81 0.73 6.99
CA LEU A 185 9.06 1.98 7.05
C LEU A 185 7.83 1.94 6.11
N VAL A 186 8.02 1.53 4.86
CA VAL A 186 6.92 1.42 3.88
C VAL A 186 5.84 0.44 4.37
N TYR A 187 6.27 -0.71 4.92
CA TYR A 187 5.38 -1.71 5.50
C TYR A 187 4.54 -1.13 6.62
N HIS A 188 5.16 -0.63 7.69
CA HIS A 188 4.39 -0.12 8.83
C HIS A 188 3.52 1.08 8.45
N CYS A 189 3.97 1.97 7.56
CA CYS A 189 3.13 3.06 7.06
C CYS A 189 1.90 2.53 6.32
N THR A 190 2.07 1.54 5.42
CA THR A 190 0.93 0.95 4.69
C THR A 190 0.00 0.18 5.63
N TRP A 191 0.56 -0.59 6.55
CA TRP A 191 -0.18 -1.41 7.51
C TRP A 191 -0.95 -0.58 8.53
N LEU A 192 -0.48 0.63 8.84
CA LEU A 192 -1.22 1.61 9.64
C LEU A 192 -2.50 2.07 8.95
N VAL A 193 -2.59 2.03 7.61
CA VAL A 193 -3.84 2.28 6.90
C VAL A 193 -4.86 1.22 7.32
N ASN A 194 -4.52 -0.06 7.18
CA ASN A 194 -5.44 -1.16 7.54
C ASN A 194 -5.82 -1.17 9.03
N SER A 195 -4.91 -0.81 9.94
CA SER A 195 -5.15 -0.88 11.38
C SER A 195 -5.60 0.44 11.99
N ALA A 196 -4.72 1.45 12.00
CA ALA A 196 -4.96 2.68 12.72
C ALA A 196 -6.12 3.48 12.12
N THR A 197 -6.29 3.46 10.80
CA THR A 197 -7.40 4.19 10.16
C THR A 197 -8.73 3.46 10.25
N HIS A 198 -8.81 2.25 10.82
CA HIS A 198 -10.09 1.62 11.19
C HIS A 198 -10.41 1.75 12.69
N MET A 199 -9.50 2.32 13.49
CA MET A 199 -9.64 2.38 14.95
C MET A 199 -9.56 3.79 15.52
N PHE A 200 -8.75 4.67 14.93
CA PHE A 200 -8.45 6.00 15.45
C PHE A 200 -8.83 7.09 14.45
N GLY A 201 -9.22 8.26 14.97
CA GLY A 201 -9.61 9.41 14.17
C GLY A 201 -11.13 9.61 14.08
N TYR A 202 -11.56 10.37 13.08
CA TYR A 202 -12.95 10.84 12.94
C TYR A 202 -13.60 10.29 11.67
N LYS A 203 -14.93 10.24 11.64
CA LYS A 203 -15.72 9.95 10.44
C LYS A 203 -16.33 11.26 9.93
N SER A 204 -16.23 11.53 8.63
CA SER A 204 -16.90 12.65 7.96
C SER A 204 -18.07 12.21 7.10
N HIS A 205 -18.07 10.95 6.69
CA HIS A 205 -19.07 10.37 5.80
C HIS A 205 -19.51 9.01 6.33
N GLU A 206 -20.75 8.65 6.05
CA GLU A 206 -21.23 7.29 6.28
C GLU A 206 -20.49 6.33 5.37
N SER A 207 -19.84 5.33 5.98
CA SER A 207 -19.23 4.18 5.32
C SER A 207 -19.71 2.94 6.06
N HIS A 208 -19.98 1.85 5.34
CA HIS A 208 -20.50 0.60 5.92
C HIS A 208 -19.44 -0.24 6.67
N ASP A 209 -18.43 0.43 7.21
CA ASP A 209 -17.25 -0.15 7.86
C ASP A 209 -16.72 0.76 8.99
N ASN A 210 -15.59 0.38 9.60
CA ASN A 210 -14.96 1.11 10.70
C ASN A 210 -13.94 2.15 10.25
N SER A 211 -13.81 2.45 8.94
CA SER A 211 -12.83 3.40 8.44
C SER A 211 -12.99 4.80 9.06
N ARG A 212 -11.87 5.48 9.27
CA ARG A 212 -11.72 6.77 9.95
C ARG A 212 -10.64 7.59 9.25
N ASN A 213 -10.84 8.89 9.22
CA ASN A 213 -9.83 9.85 8.83
C ASN A 213 -8.83 10.07 9.97
N CYS A 214 -7.55 9.83 9.69
CA CYS A 214 -6.47 9.90 10.66
C CYS A 214 -5.30 10.71 10.10
N TRP A 215 -5.14 11.94 10.59
CA TRP A 215 -4.23 12.93 10.00
C TRP A 215 -2.74 12.52 10.06
N TRP A 216 -2.31 11.87 11.14
CA TRP A 216 -0.91 11.46 11.28
C TRP A 216 -0.60 10.25 10.39
N VAL A 217 -1.57 9.35 10.17
CA VAL A 217 -1.43 8.32 9.14
C VAL A 217 -1.35 8.99 7.77
N ALA A 218 -2.20 9.97 7.48
CA ALA A 218 -2.19 10.67 6.19
C ALA A 218 -0.84 11.35 5.91
N LEU A 219 -0.17 11.89 6.93
CA LEU A 219 1.18 12.44 6.79
C LEU A 219 2.21 11.35 6.43
N LEU A 220 2.17 10.20 7.10
CA LEU A 220 3.08 9.08 6.86
C LEU A 220 2.84 8.37 5.52
N THR A 221 1.59 8.38 5.05
CA THR A 221 1.12 7.64 3.87
C THR A 221 0.69 8.55 2.74
N TYR A 222 1.23 9.77 2.67
CA TYR A 222 1.04 10.66 1.51
C TYR A 222 -0.42 11.02 1.19
N GLY A 223 -1.34 10.88 2.16
CA GLY A 223 -2.77 11.16 2.02
C GLY A 223 -3.69 9.95 2.21
N GLU A 224 -3.16 8.73 2.36
CA GLU A 224 -4.00 7.52 2.51
C GLU A 224 -4.67 7.39 3.88
N GLY A 225 -4.29 8.23 4.86
CA GLY A 225 -4.95 8.30 6.15
C GLY A 225 -6.32 8.96 6.15
N TRP A 226 -6.76 9.61 5.06
CA TRP A 226 -8.13 10.11 4.89
C TRP A 226 -9.08 8.96 4.50
N HIS A 227 -9.07 7.91 5.32
CA HIS A 227 -9.56 6.59 4.94
C HIS A 227 -11.08 6.49 4.95
N ASN A 228 -11.78 7.20 5.85
CA ASN A 228 -13.24 7.27 5.82
C ASN A 228 -13.74 8.00 4.57
N ASN A 229 -13.09 9.10 4.16
CA ASN A 229 -13.41 9.77 2.91
C ASN A 229 -13.21 8.83 1.71
N HIS A 230 -12.10 8.08 1.71
CA HIS A 230 -11.80 7.09 0.69
C HIS A 230 -12.86 5.97 0.64
N HIS A 231 -13.22 5.39 1.77
CA HIS A 231 -14.21 4.30 1.83
C HIS A 231 -15.62 4.75 1.44
N ALA A 232 -15.99 6.00 1.72
CA ALA A 232 -17.24 6.59 1.25
C ALA A 232 -17.24 6.88 -0.26
N PHE A 233 -16.09 7.27 -0.82
CA PHE A 233 -15.94 7.66 -2.23
C PHE A 233 -14.79 6.92 -2.91
N GLN A 234 -14.84 5.59 -2.92
CA GLN A 234 -13.72 4.72 -3.35
C GLN A 234 -13.22 5.00 -4.77
N TYR A 235 -14.06 5.56 -5.65
CA TYR A 235 -13.70 5.90 -7.02
C TYR A 235 -12.93 7.22 -7.15
N SER A 236 -12.87 8.04 -6.09
CA SER A 236 -12.27 9.38 -6.08
C SER A 236 -10.75 9.33 -6.17
N ALA A 237 -10.17 10.25 -6.94
CA ALA A 237 -8.72 10.45 -6.98
C ALA A 237 -8.19 11.27 -5.79
N ARG A 238 -9.10 11.96 -5.08
CA ARG A 238 -8.81 12.86 -3.95
C ARG A 238 -9.40 12.26 -2.67
N HIS A 239 -8.55 11.99 -1.68
CA HIS A 239 -8.99 11.45 -0.39
C HIS A 239 -9.14 12.56 0.65
N GLY A 240 -8.25 13.58 0.64
CA GLY A 240 -8.40 14.75 1.51
C GLY A 240 -9.44 15.72 0.96
N LEU A 241 -10.65 15.76 1.52
CA LEU A 241 -11.80 16.51 1.02
C LEU A 241 -11.94 17.88 1.68
N LYS A 242 -11.52 18.04 2.93
CA LYS A 242 -11.47 19.33 3.63
C LYS A 242 -10.20 20.10 3.26
N TRP A 243 -10.22 21.42 3.46
CA TRP A 243 -9.10 22.30 3.09
C TRP A 243 -7.80 22.01 3.85
N TRP A 244 -7.91 21.48 5.07
CA TRP A 244 -6.78 21.13 5.94
C TRP A 244 -6.36 19.65 5.81
N GLU A 245 -7.13 18.83 5.10
CA GLU A 245 -6.82 17.43 4.87
C GLU A 245 -5.75 17.32 3.77
N PHE A 246 -4.49 17.53 4.17
CA PHE A 246 -3.34 17.49 3.27
C PHE A 246 -3.19 16.12 2.60
N ASP A 247 -3.22 16.10 1.27
CA ASP A 247 -3.18 14.89 0.45
C ASP A 247 -2.09 15.06 -0.61
N MET A 248 -0.90 14.54 -0.31
CA MET A 248 0.27 14.68 -1.19
C MET A 248 0.06 13.94 -2.52
N THR A 249 -0.58 12.78 -2.49
CA THR A 249 -0.87 12.00 -3.70
C THR A 249 -1.89 12.70 -4.58
N TRP A 250 -2.86 13.42 -4.01
CA TRP A 250 -3.72 14.31 -4.80
C TRP A 250 -2.95 15.45 -5.48
N ILE A 251 -1.99 16.06 -4.77
CA ILE A 251 -1.11 17.07 -5.36
C ILE A 251 -0.33 16.48 -6.55
N MET A 252 0.18 15.25 -6.41
CA MET A 252 0.87 14.54 -7.51
C MET A 252 -0.05 14.30 -8.71
N ILE A 253 -1.30 13.85 -8.49
CA ILE A 253 -2.29 13.66 -9.56
C ILE A 253 -2.60 14.99 -10.26
N ARG A 254 -2.74 16.08 -9.50
CA ARG A 254 -2.97 17.43 -10.03
C ARG A 254 -1.80 17.93 -10.87
N THR A 255 -0.56 17.65 -10.46
CA THR A 255 0.63 17.96 -11.26
C THR A 255 0.64 17.16 -12.56
N LEU A 256 0.35 15.86 -12.53
CA LEU A 256 0.23 15.04 -13.74
C LEU A 256 -0.89 15.54 -14.66
N GLN A 257 -2.00 16.00 -14.09
CA GLN A 257 -3.12 16.56 -14.84
C GLN A 257 -2.73 17.88 -15.52
N ALA A 258 -2.01 18.77 -14.82
CA ALA A 258 -1.49 20.01 -15.37
C ALA A 258 -0.50 19.76 -16.52
N CYS A 259 0.29 18.70 -16.44
CA CYS A 259 1.17 18.26 -17.53
C CYS A 259 0.44 17.50 -18.67
N GLY A 260 -0.89 17.35 -18.61
CA GLY A 260 -1.67 16.62 -19.61
C GLY A 260 -1.52 15.10 -19.59
N LEU A 261 -0.83 14.55 -18.58
CA LEU A 261 -0.56 13.12 -18.42
C LEU A 261 -1.71 12.38 -17.71
N ALA A 262 -2.32 12.99 -16.69
CA ALA A 262 -3.50 12.42 -16.02
C ALA A 262 -4.81 12.95 -16.66
N LYS A 263 -5.68 12.02 -17.06
CA LYS A 263 -6.98 12.29 -17.70
C LYS A 263 -8.10 11.55 -16.97
N LYS A 264 -9.34 11.96 -17.23
CA LYS A 264 -10.56 11.36 -16.63
C LYS A 264 -10.46 11.22 -15.10
N VAL A 265 -9.93 12.25 -14.45
CA VAL A 265 -9.80 12.31 -12.99
C VAL A 265 -11.19 12.37 -12.37
N LYS A 266 -11.51 11.40 -11.53
CA LYS A 266 -12.79 11.30 -10.82
C LYS A 266 -12.68 11.99 -9.46
N LEU A 267 -13.73 12.70 -9.09
CA LEU A 267 -13.88 13.34 -7.78
C LEU A 267 -15.26 12.99 -7.24
N PRO A 268 -15.48 13.08 -5.91
CA PRO A 268 -16.80 12.88 -5.36
C PRO A 268 -17.76 13.87 -6.02
N MET A 269 -18.97 13.42 -6.35
CA MET A 269 -20.01 14.35 -6.76
C MET A 269 -20.22 15.36 -5.64
N ALA A 270 -20.26 16.65 -5.97
CA ALA A 270 -20.55 17.67 -4.97
C ALA A 270 -21.91 17.32 -4.35
N ASP A 271 -21.95 17.11 -3.04
CA ASP A 271 -23.20 16.91 -2.31
C ASP A 271 -24.13 18.08 -2.67
N SER A 272 -25.25 17.78 -3.31
CA SER A 272 -26.33 18.73 -3.61
C SER A 272 -27.14 19.10 -2.34
N SER A 273 -26.54 18.92 -1.17
CA SER A 273 -27.11 19.10 0.17
C SER A 273 -26.23 20.06 0.99
N ARG A 274 -26.13 21.31 0.51
CA ARG A 274 -25.91 22.47 1.38
C ARG A 274 -27.23 23.19 1.57
#